data_AF-A0A920P2N8-F1
#
_entry.id   AF-A0A920P2N8-F1
#
_cell.length_a   1.000
_cell.length_b   1.000
_cell.length_c   1.000
_cell.angle_alpha   90.00
_cell.angle_beta   90.00
_cell.angle_gamma   90.00
#
_symmetry.space_group_name_H-M   'P 1'
#
loop_
_entity.id
_entity.type
_entity.pdbx_description
1 polymer ?
#
loop_
_entity_poly.entity_id
_entity_poly.type
_entity_poly.pdbx_seq_one_letter_code
_entity_poly.pdbx_strand_id
1 'polypeptide(L)'
;MRALGISADGHGVFSETPGTLTNDFFINLLDMGVEWSPTGSNCYQAVDRTSGEIVRTATRVDLVFGSNSQLRAIAEVYGCEDSKEKFVSDFVAAWCKVMDSDLF
;
A
#
# COMPACT_ATOMS: atom_id res chain seq x y z
N MET A 1 7.52 0.25 -3.18
CA MET A 1 8.08 1.57 -2.81
C MET A 1 7.44 2.17 -1.57
N ARG A 2 6.11 2.08 -1.39
CA ARG A 2 5.44 2.59 -0.18
C ARG A 2 6.01 2.04 1.14
N ALA A 3 6.22 0.73 1.24
CA ALA A 3 6.88 0.11 2.41
C ALA A 3 8.34 0.56 2.60
N LEU A 4 9.04 0.88 1.51
CA LEU A 4 10.40 1.43 1.54
C LEU A 4 10.43 2.91 1.95
N GLY A 5 9.29 3.53 2.29
CA GLY A 5 9.20 4.92 2.70
C GLY A 5 9.40 5.92 1.56
N ILE A 6 9.37 5.48 0.30
CA ILE A 6 9.56 6.36 -0.85
C ILE A 6 8.21 7.02 -1.18
N SER A 7 8.04 8.25 -0.71
CA SER A 7 6.93 9.14 -1.11
C SER A 7 7.40 10.60 -1.12
N ALA A 8 6.80 11.43 -1.97
CA ALA A 8 7.10 12.86 -2.03
C ALA A 8 6.41 13.66 -0.91
N ASP A 9 5.26 13.18 -0.45
CA ASP A 9 4.34 13.86 0.49
C ASP A 9 4.03 13.01 1.74
N GLY A 10 4.63 11.82 1.84
CA GLY A 10 4.40 10.88 2.94
C GLY A 10 3.09 10.07 2.84
N HIS A 11 2.24 10.33 1.84
CA HIS A 11 0.99 9.56 1.68
C HIS A 11 1.24 8.12 1.26
N GLY A 12 0.41 7.20 1.76
CA GLY A 12 0.45 5.79 1.39
C GLY A 12 1.56 4.98 2.06
N VAL A 13 2.38 5.57 2.95
CA VAL A 13 3.41 4.86 3.71
C VAL A 13 2.77 4.20 4.93
N PHE A 14 2.21 3.00 4.74
CA PHE A 14 1.57 2.23 5.80
C PHE A 14 2.50 1.14 6.36
N SER A 15 3.66 1.54 6.86
CA SER A 15 4.57 0.61 7.54
C SER A 15 5.14 1.27 8.79
N GLU A 16 5.20 0.51 9.87
CA GLU A 16 5.83 0.92 11.13
C GLU A 16 7.36 0.79 11.06
N THR A 17 7.87 0.07 10.06
CA THR A 17 9.31 -0.09 9.78
C THR A 17 9.69 0.43 8.39
N PRO A 18 9.64 1.76 8.15
CA PRO A 18 10.05 2.33 6.88
C PRO A 18 11.46 1.90 6.48
N GLY A 19 11.63 1.50 5.21
CA GLY A 19 12.92 1.05 4.66
C GLY A 19 13.09 -0.47 4.62
N THR A 20 12.15 -1.22 5.21
CA THR A 20 12.09 -2.68 5.06
C THR A 20 11.12 -3.04 3.94
N LEU A 21 11.50 -4.00 3.09
CA LEU A 21 10.61 -4.48 2.03
C LEU A 21 9.59 -5.47 2.61
N THR A 22 8.43 -4.96 3.01
CA THR A 22 7.32 -5.75 3.58
C THR A 22 6.03 -5.55 2.79
N ASN A 23 5.08 -6.46 2.97
CA ASN A 23 3.72 -6.36 2.41
C ASN A 23 2.76 -5.54 3.29
N ASP A 24 3.27 -4.79 4.28
CA ASP A 24 2.48 -4.03 5.25
C ASP A 24 1.49 -3.09 4.57
N PHE A 25 1.85 -2.53 3.41
CA PHE A 25 0.96 -1.68 2.63
C PHE A 25 -0.38 -2.37 2.34
N PHE A 26 -0.36 -3.63 1.91
CA PHE A 26 -1.59 -4.37 1.56
C PHE A 26 -2.36 -4.79 2.79
N ILE A 27 -1.67 -5.26 3.83
CA ILE A 27 -2.28 -5.62 5.12
C ILE A 27 -3.04 -4.41 5.69
N ASN A 28 -2.37 -3.26 5.74
CA ASN A 28 -2.90 -2.01 6.29
C ASN A 28 -3.96 -1.35 5.40
N LEU A 29 -3.92 -1.57 4.08
CA LEU A 29 -4.95 -1.06 3.17
C LEU A 29 -6.25 -1.86 3.29
N LEU A 30 -6.15 -3.18 3.47
CA LEU A 30 -7.28 -4.11 3.53
C LEU A 30 -7.86 -4.26 4.95
N ASP A 31 -7.22 -3.65 5.95
CA ASP A 31 -7.73 -3.59 7.31
C ASP A 31 -9.10 -2.90 7.37
N MET A 32 -10.10 -3.64 7.83
CA MET A 32 -11.47 -3.16 7.97
C MET A 32 -11.71 -2.41 9.29
N GLY A 33 -10.73 -2.39 10.20
CA GLY A 33 -10.77 -1.63 11.45
C GLY A 33 -10.74 -0.11 11.23
N VAL A 34 -10.32 0.34 10.05
CA VAL A 34 -10.29 1.76 9.67
C VAL A 34 -11.39 2.12 8.68
N GLU A 35 -11.79 3.39 8.69
CA GLU A 35 -12.72 3.98 7.73
C GLU A 35 -12.04 5.12 6.98
N TRP A 36 -12.14 5.09 5.66
CA TRP A 36 -11.53 6.08 4.77
C TRP A 36 -12.51 7.20 4.44
N SER A 37 -12.11 8.44 4.68
CA SER A 37 -12.87 9.65 4.35
C SER A 37 -12.03 10.62 3.51
N PRO A 38 -12.62 11.28 2.51
CA PRO A 38 -11.92 12.30 1.73
C PRO A 38 -11.69 13.56 2.57
N THR A 39 -10.49 14.14 2.48
CA THR A 39 -10.13 15.40 3.16
C THR A 39 -9.89 16.55 2.18
N GLY A 40 -9.79 16.25 0.88
CA GLY A 40 -9.60 17.25 -0.17
C GLY A 40 -9.39 16.63 -1.54
N SER A 41 -8.80 17.40 -2.46
CA SER A 41 -8.45 16.90 -3.79
C SER A 41 -7.32 15.88 -3.68
N ASN A 42 -7.58 14.64 -4.12
CA ASN A 42 -6.63 13.53 -4.11
C ASN A 42 -6.04 13.19 -2.72
N CYS A 43 -6.73 13.53 -1.64
CA CYS A 43 -6.28 13.27 -0.26
C CYS A 43 -7.41 12.63 0.56
N TYR A 44 -7.04 11.61 1.31
CA TYR A 44 -7.92 10.80 2.16
C TYR A 44 -7.24 10.55 3.50
N GLN A 45 -8.05 10.49 4.55
CA GLN A 45 -7.61 10.05 5.87
C GLN A 45 -8.33 8.76 6.24
N ALA A 46 -7.64 7.84 6.89
CA ALA A 46 -8.26 6.72 7.56
C ALA A 46 -8.37 7.03 9.05
N VAL A 47 -9.56 6.78 9.58
CA VAL A 47 -9.91 6.96 10.99
C VAL A 47 -10.17 5.60 11.58
N ASP A 48 -9.64 5.32 12.77
CA ASP A 48 -9.97 4.11 13.52
C ASP A 48 -11.46 4.14 13.89
N ARG A 49 -12.20 3.08 13.55
CA ARG A 49 -13.66 3.01 13.77
C ARG A 49 -14.06 3.04 15.24
N THR A 50 -13.15 2.66 16.14
CA THR A 50 -13.40 2.55 17.58
C THR A 50 -13.02 3.84 18.29
N SER A 51 -11.81 4.38 18.04
CA SER A 51 -11.32 5.57 18.74
C SER A 51 -11.69 6.88 18.06
N GLY A 52 -11.95 6.88 16.75
CA GLY A 52 -12.16 8.10 15.98
C GLY A 52 -10.86 8.86 15.68
N GLU A 53 -9.69 8.29 15.99
CA GLU A 53 -8.41 8.93 15.72
C GLU A 53 -7.96 8.72 14.27
N ILE A 54 -7.30 9.75 13.71
CA ILE A 54 -6.70 9.67 12.38
C ILE A 54 -5.45 8.81 12.47
N VAL A 55 -5.45 7.66 11.81
CA VAL A 55 -4.36 6.68 11.89
C VAL A 55 -3.44 6.69 10.66
N ARG A 56 -3.93 7.13 9.49
CA ARG A 56 -3.13 7.16 8.24
C ARG A 56 -3.72 8.09 7.19
N THR A 57 -2.91 8.46 6.19
CA THR A 57 -3.34 9.29 5.05
C THR A 57 -2.90 8.69 3.71
N ALA A 58 -3.72 8.89 2.69
CA ALA A 58 -3.56 8.25 1.39
C ALA A 58 -4.05 9.12 0.23
N THR A 59 -3.62 8.78 -0.98
CA THR A 59 -4.11 9.37 -2.21
C THR A 59 -5.02 8.40 -2.97
N ARG A 60 -5.62 8.84 -4.09
CA ARG A 60 -6.41 7.95 -4.97
C ARG A 60 -5.60 6.79 -5.50
N VAL A 61 -4.29 6.98 -5.72
CA VAL A 61 -3.40 5.93 -6.25
C VAL A 61 -3.21 4.82 -5.24
N ASP A 62 -3.28 5.12 -3.94
CA ASP A 62 -3.16 4.11 -2.91
C ASP A 62 -4.52 3.39 -2.69
N LEU A 63 -5.63 4.15 -2.65
CA LEU A 63 -6.97 3.59 -2.41
C LEU A 63 -7.57 2.83 -3.60
N VAL A 64 -7.07 3.03 -4.83
CA VAL A 64 -7.55 2.28 -6.00
C VAL A 64 -7.37 0.76 -5.82
N PHE A 65 -6.33 0.34 -5.10
CA PHE A 65 -6.06 -1.06 -4.78
C PHE A 65 -7.09 -1.67 -3.82
N GLY A 66 -7.80 -0.87 -3.02
CA GLY A 66 -8.86 -1.34 -2.12
C GLY A 66 -10.27 -1.21 -2.69
N SER A 67 -10.45 -0.43 -3.76
CA SER A 67 -11.78 -0.02 -4.29
C SER A 67 -12.11 -0.63 -5.65
N ASN A 68 -11.11 -0.86 -6.52
CA ASN A 68 -11.32 -1.54 -7.79
C ASN A 68 -11.33 -3.07 -7.55
N SER A 69 -12.35 -3.77 -8.03
CA SER A 69 -12.52 -5.21 -7.75
C SER A 69 -11.35 -6.08 -8.24
N GLN A 70 -10.76 -5.77 -9.39
CA GLN A 70 -9.63 -6.52 -9.93
C GLN A 70 -8.35 -6.23 -9.15
N LEU A 71 -8.07 -4.96 -8.86
CA LEU A 71 -6.89 -4.57 -8.09
C LEU A 71 -6.98 -5.04 -6.63
N ARG A 72 -8.20 -5.08 -6.08
CA ARG A 72 -8.46 -5.61 -4.75
C ARG A 72 -8.15 -7.10 -4.67
N ALA A 73 -8.54 -7.89 -5.66
CA ALA A 73 -8.19 -9.30 -5.70
C ALA A 73 -6.67 -9.51 -5.71
N ILE A 74 -5.92 -8.67 -6.43
CA ILE A 74 -4.44 -8.71 -6.42
C ILE A 74 -3.89 -8.26 -5.07
N ALA A 75 -4.45 -7.21 -4.47
CA ALA A 75 -4.05 -6.71 -3.16
C ALA A 75 -4.27 -7.77 -2.07
N GLU A 76 -5.37 -8.52 -2.12
CA GLU A 76 -5.69 -9.60 -1.19
C GLU A 76 -4.66 -10.72 -1.26
N VAL A 77 -4.21 -11.09 -2.47
CA VAL A 77 -3.13 -12.09 -2.65
C VAL A 77 -1.83 -11.67 -1.97
N TYR A 78 -1.46 -10.39 -2.02
CA TYR A 78 -0.24 -9.89 -1.36
C TYR A 78 -0.46 -9.49 0.10
N GLY A 79 -1.71 -9.34 0.54
CA GLY A 79 -2.08 -9.02 1.93
C GLY A 79 -2.22 -10.25 2.84
N CYS A 80 -2.13 -11.46 2.29
CA CYS A 80 -2.15 -12.68 3.08
C CYS A 80 -0.88 -12.84 3.95
N GLU A 81 -0.99 -13.60 5.03
CA GLU A 81 0.13 -13.82 5.95
C GLU A 81 1.26 -14.65 5.31
N ASP A 82 0.91 -15.58 4.42
CA ASP A 82 1.81 -16.49 3.71
C ASP A 82 2.44 -15.87 2.45
N SER A 83 1.99 -14.67 2.04
CA SER A 83 2.44 -14.05 0.78
C SER A 83 3.69 -13.18 0.91
N LYS A 84 4.34 -13.14 2.09
CA LYS A 84 5.52 -12.29 2.33
C LYS A 84 6.68 -12.59 1.38
N GLU A 85 7.06 -13.85 1.27
CA GLU A 85 8.16 -14.28 0.38
C GLU A 85 7.81 -14.05 -1.10
N LYS A 86 6.56 -14.38 -1.48
CA LYS A 86 6.04 -14.14 -2.83
C LYS A 86 6.09 -12.65 -3.18
N PHE A 87 5.64 -11.78 -2.28
CA PHE A 87 5.66 -10.34 -2.47
C PHE A 87 7.09 -9.82 -2.71
N VAL A 88 8.06 -10.25 -1.89
CA VAL A 88 9.46 -9.84 -2.05
C VAL A 88 10.01 -10.31 -3.40
N SER A 89 9.79 -11.57 -3.76
CA SER A 89 10.27 -12.13 -5.03
C SER A 89 9.66 -11.42 -6.24
N ASP A 90 8.35 -11.18 -6.23
CA ASP A 90 7.64 -10.52 -7.33
C ASP A 90 8.02 -9.04 -7.42
N PHE A 91 8.25 -8.37 -6.29
CA PHE A 91 8.73 -6.99 -6.25
C PHE A 91 10.12 -6.86 -6.88
N VAL A 92 11.05 -7.74 -6.51
CA VAL A 92 12.41 -7.75 -7.08
C VAL A 92 12.37 -8.03 -8.58
N ALA A 93 11.59 -9.01 -9.02
CA ALA A 93 11.45 -9.33 -10.45
C ALA A 93 10.90 -8.15 -11.25
N ALA A 94 9.87 -7.46 -10.73
CA ALA A 94 9.31 -6.27 -11.36
C ALA A 94 10.32 -5.11 -11.40
N TRP A 95 11.11 -4.93 -10.33
CA TRP A 95 12.15 -3.92 -10.26
C TRP A 95 13.23 -4.13 -11.32
N CYS A 96 13.82 -5.33 -11.37
CA CYS A 96 14.83 -5.68 -12.37
C CYS A 96 14.30 -5.47 -13.79
N LYS A 97 13.06 -5.90 -14.06
CA LYS A 97 12.43 -5.71 -15.37
C LYS A 97 12.39 -4.23 -15.79
N VAL A 98 12.04 -3.33 -14.87
CA VAL A 98 12.01 -1.88 -15.17
C VAL A 98 13.42 -1.34 -15.40
N MET A 99 14.39 -1.76 -14.58
CA MET A 99 15.77 -1.31 -14.71
C MET A 99 16.44 -1.80 -15.99
N ASP A 100 16.08 -2.99 -16.48
CA ASP A 100 16.65 -3.57 -17.70
C ASP A 100 15.89 -3.16 -18.99
N SER A 101 14.84 -2.35 -18.88
CA SER A 101 13.97 -2.01 -20.03
C SER A 101 14.64 -1.16 -21.11
N ASP A 102 15.80 -0.57 -20.83
CA ASP A 102 16.59 0.23 -21.76
C ASP A 102 17.90 -0.46 -22.23
N LEU A 103 18.16 -1.68 -21.75
CA LEU A 103 19.25 -2.54 -22.21
C LEU A 103 18.84 -3.27 -23.50
N PHE A 104 19.07 -2.61 -24.64
CA PHE A 104 18.89 -3.16 -25.99
C PHE A 104 20.09 -3.96 -26.50
#